data_AF-A0A932I462-F1
#
_entry.id   AF-A0A932I462-F1
#
_cell.length_a   1.000
_cell.length_b   1.000
_cell.length_c   1.000
_cell.angle_alpha   90.00
_cell.angle_beta   90.00
_cell.angle_gamma   90.00
#
_symmetry.space_group_name_H-M   'P 1'
#
loop_
_entity.id
_entity.type
_entity.pdbx_description
1 polymer ?
#
loop_
_entity_poly.entity_id
_entity_poly.type
_entity_poly.pdbx_seq_one_letter_code
_entity_poly.pdbx_strand_id
1 'polypeptide(L)'
;MKKLLLAALLLFTFQQGFSQKIDKEKMQAMYDAIKAAGIRHPDFVMAQCMQETGNLKCKKCCLRYHNLFGFYIKGNKCKKFESDSACIAYYKTWQDKRYDKWRKKHPKSDYYHFLKSVGYATGDKYTNELKPKVAWVRKYLTL
;
A
#
# COMPACT_ATOMS: atom_id res chain seq x y z
N MET A 1 19.01 0.21 -60.34
CA MET A 1 19.66 -0.40 -59.15
C MET A 1 18.99 0.17 -57.90
N LYS A 2 18.47 -0.74 -57.07
CA LYS A 2 17.72 -0.51 -55.83
C LYS A 2 18.63 0.06 -54.74
N LYS A 3 18.17 1.07 -53.99
CA LYS A 3 18.34 1.14 -52.52
C LYS A 3 17.14 1.89 -51.93
N LEU A 4 16.11 1.13 -51.54
CA LEU A 4 15.08 1.59 -50.62
C LEU A 4 15.73 1.75 -49.24
N LEU A 5 15.61 2.95 -48.66
CA LEU A 5 15.93 3.18 -47.26
C LEU A 5 14.78 2.59 -46.41
N LEU A 6 15.06 1.49 -45.71
CA LEU A 6 14.17 0.94 -44.70
C LEU A 6 14.06 1.93 -43.53
N ALA A 7 12.84 2.42 -43.29
CA ALA A 7 12.48 3.07 -42.05
C ALA A 7 12.49 2.03 -40.92
N ALA A 8 13.42 2.17 -39.97
CA ALA A 8 13.39 1.42 -38.73
C ALA A 8 12.35 2.05 -37.80
N LEU A 9 11.10 1.59 -37.88
CA LEU A 9 10.08 1.83 -36.88
C LEU A 9 10.48 1.11 -35.60
N LEU A 10 11.10 1.85 -34.67
CA LEU A 10 11.21 1.45 -33.27
C LEU A 10 9.81 1.40 -32.67
N LEU A 11 9.18 0.23 -32.76
CA LEU A 11 8.00 -0.11 -31.97
C LEU A 11 8.41 -0.11 -30.49
N PHE A 12 8.25 1.04 -29.84
CA PHE A 12 8.08 1.09 -28.40
C PHE A 12 6.84 0.26 -28.07
N THR A 13 7.05 -1.01 -27.74
CA THR A 13 6.04 -1.81 -27.08
C THR A 13 5.84 -1.18 -25.70
N PHE A 14 4.87 -0.28 -25.59
CA PHE A 14 4.28 0.04 -24.30
C PHE A 14 3.85 -1.30 -23.72
N GLN A 15 4.59 -1.77 -22.71
CA GLN A 15 4.16 -2.89 -21.90
C GLN A 15 2.75 -2.55 -21.43
N GLN A 16 1.76 -3.28 -21.93
CA GLN A 16 0.41 -3.20 -21.40
C GLN A 16 0.52 -3.62 -19.94
N GLY A 17 0.52 -2.63 -19.05
CA GLY A 17 0.35 -2.89 -17.63
C GLY A 17 -0.95 -3.65 -17.51
N PHE A 18 -0.88 -4.91 -17.11
CA PHE A 18 -2.05 -5.67 -16.70
C PHE A 18 -2.70 -4.90 -15.56
N SER A 19 -3.66 -4.04 -15.87
CA SER A 19 -4.53 -3.41 -14.89
C SER A 19 -5.40 -4.54 -14.33
N GLN A 20 -4.89 -5.20 -13.30
CA GLN A 20 -5.60 -6.31 -12.67
C GLN A 20 -6.90 -5.76 -12.11
N LYS A 21 -8.04 -6.26 -12.62
CA LYS A 21 -9.38 -5.90 -12.11
C LYS A 21 -9.39 -6.06 -10.59
N ILE A 22 -9.64 -4.98 -9.85
CA ILE A 22 -9.69 -5.02 -8.39
C ILE A 22 -10.92 -5.81 -7.96
N ASP A 23 -10.71 -6.76 -7.05
CA ASP A 23 -11.80 -7.51 -6.42
C ASP A 23 -12.36 -6.66 -5.29
N LYS A 24 -13.50 -6.01 -5.54
CA LYS A 24 -14.07 -5.02 -4.61
C LYS A 24 -14.55 -5.66 -3.31
N GLU A 25 -15.14 -6.85 -3.38
CA GLU A 25 -15.67 -7.56 -2.20
C GLU A 25 -14.53 -7.96 -1.27
N LYS A 26 -13.45 -8.53 -1.83
CA LYS A 26 -12.25 -8.86 -1.05
C LYS A 26 -11.61 -7.62 -0.43
N MET A 27 -11.57 -6.50 -1.16
CA MET A 27 -11.08 -5.22 -0.63
C MET A 27 -11.96 -4.68 0.49
N GLN A 28 -13.28 -4.78 0.35
CA GLN A 28 -14.22 -4.34 1.38
C GLN A 28 -14.05 -5.16 2.65
N ALA A 29 -13.98 -6.49 2.56
CA ALA A 29 -13.76 -7.36 3.72
C ALA A 29 -12.44 -7.03 4.46
N MET A 30 -11.36 -6.77 3.72
CA MET A 30 -10.08 -6.34 4.32
C MET A 30 -10.20 -4.96 4.98
N TYR A 31 -10.90 -4.01 4.34
CA TYR A 31 -11.13 -2.69 4.90
C TYR A 31 -11.96 -2.74 6.18
N ASP A 32 -13.00 -3.59 6.21
CA ASP A 32 -13.82 -3.80 7.40
C ASP A 32 -13.03 -4.43 8.54
N ALA A 33 -12.11 -5.37 8.25
CA ALA A 33 -11.19 -5.92 9.25
C ALA A 33 -10.24 -4.86 9.83
N ILE A 34 -9.71 -3.96 8.99
CA ILE A 34 -8.88 -2.82 9.44
C ILE A 34 -9.69 -1.87 10.33
N LYS A 35 -10.94 -1.54 9.95
CA LYS A 35 -11.84 -0.69 10.75
C LYS A 35 -12.18 -1.35 12.09
N ALA A 36 -12.55 -2.64 12.07
CA ALA A 36 -12.92 -3.39 13.26
C ALA A 36 -11.79 -3.48 14.29
N ALA A 37 -10.53 -3.45 13.86
CA ALA A 37 -9.36 -3.38 14.74
C ALA A 37 -9.14 -2.00 15.40
N GLY A 38 -9.98 -1.01 15.10
CA GLY A 38 -9.88 0.36 15.62
C GLY A 38 -8.66 1.13 15.11
N ILE A 39 -8.09 0.73 13.97
CA ILE A 39 -6.94 1.41 13.37
C ILE A 39 -7.38 2.81 12.90
N ARG A 40 -6.58 3.82 13.26
CA ARG A 40 -6.84 5.21 12.86
C ARG A 40 -6.49 5.40 11.39
N HIS A 41 -7.23 6.27 10.71
CA HIS A 41 -7.06 6.53 9.27
C HIS A 41 -7.13 5.24 8.44
N PRO A 42 -8.20 4.43 8.59
CA PRO A 42 -8.29 3.12 7.96
C PRO A 42 -8.22 3.20 6.43
N ASP A 43 -8.64 4.32 5.85
CA ASP A 43 -8.54 4.62 4.42
C ASP A 43 -7.08 4.67 3.94
N PHE A 44 -6.20 5.31 4.72
CA PHE A 44 -4.76 5.31 4.47
C PHE A 44 -4.16 3.91 4.66
N VAL A 45 -4.56 3.21 5.71
CA VAL A 45 -4.01 1.87 6.01
C VAL A 45 -4.44 0.84 4.96
N MET A 46 -5.66 0.95 4.44
CA MET A 46 -6.11 0.13 3.32
C MET A 46 -5.36 0.48 2.03
N ALA A 47 -5.09 1.75 1.78
CA ALA A 47 -4.26 2.16 0.64
C ALA A 47 -2.82 1.61 0.74
N GLN A 48 -2.25 1.55 1.95
CA GLN A 48 -0.96 0.89 2.20
C GLN A 48 -1.08 -0.60 1.88
N CYS A 49 -2.11 -1.28 2.37
CA CYS A 49 -2.37 -2.69 2.04
C CYS A 49 -2.42 -2.93 0.53
N MET A 50 -3.17 -2.09 -0.21
CA MET A 50 -3.24 -2.18 -1.67
C MET A 50 -1.87 -2.02 -2.34
N GLN A 51 -1.05 -1.07 -1.87
CA GLN A 51 0.30 -0.83 -2.37
C GLN A 51 1.23 -2.02 -2.10
N GLU A 52 1.31 -2.49 -0.86
CA GLU A 52 2.28 -3.54 -0.46
C GLU A 52 1.93 -4.92 -1.03
N THR A 53 0.64 -5.17 -1.26
CA THR A 53 0.13 -6.49 -1.66
C THR A 53 -0.24 -6.58 -3.14
N GLY A 54 -0.08 -5.50 -3.90
CA GLY A 54 -0.55 -5.40 -5.28
C GLY A 54 -2.03 -5.76 -5.37
N ASN A 55 -2.87 -5.04 -4.60
CA ASN A 55 -4.30 -5.30 -4.51
C ASN A 55 -4.65 -6.75 -4.07
N LEU A 56 -4.01 -7.26 -3.02
CA LEU A 56 -4.24 -8.61 -2.44
C LEU A 56 -4.03 -9.77 -3.42
N LYS A 57 -3.22 -9.57 -4.47
CA LYS A 57 -2.98 -10.54 -5.56
C LYS A 57 -1.51 -10.88 -5.77
N CYS A 58 -0.60 -10.15 -5.13
CA CYS A 58 0.82 -10.36 -5.33
C CYS A 58 1.31 -11.71 -4.79
N LYS A 59 1.78 -12.58 -5.70
CA LYS A 59 2.28 -13.91 -5.35
C LYS A 59 3.75 -13.94 -4.92
N LYS A 60 4.55 -12.94 -5.32
CA LYS A 60 6.01 -12.91 -5.13
C LYS A 60 6.52 -11.91 -4.08
N CYS A 61 5.63 -11.23 -3.34
CA CYS A 61 5.99 -10.29 -2.27
C CYS A 61 5.67 -10.85 -0.87
N CYS A 62 5.69 -9.97 0.14
CA CYS A 62 5.48 -10.32 1.54
C CYS A 62 4.06 -10.81 1.88
N LEU A 63 3.08 -10.63 0.99
CA LEU A 63 1.71 -11.13 1.16
C LEU A 63 1.68 -12.64 1.47
N ARG A 64 2.59 -13.44 0.90
CA ARG A 64 2.71 -14.89 1.17
C ARG A 64 3.04 -15.24 2.63
N TYR A 65 3.40 -14.25 3.43
CA TYR A 65 3.69 -14.38 4.86
C TYR A 65 2.70 -13.61 5.73
N HIS A 66 1.48 -13.38 5.21
CA HIS A 66 0.44 -12.58 5.86
C HIS A 66 0.89 -11.16 6.21
N ASN A 67 1.87 -10.62 5.50
CA ASN A 67 2.38 -9.28 5.76
C ASN A 67 1.72 -8.28 4.81
N LEU A 68 0.60 -7.75 5.28
CA LEU A 68 -0.26 -6.82 4.56
C LEU A 68 0.36 -5.43 4.41
N PHE A 69 1.31 -5.07 5.27
CA PHE A 69 1.78 -3.69 5.45
C PHE A 69 3.29 -3.53 5.25
N GLY A 70 3.95 -4.50 4.60
CA GLY A 70 5.36 -4.34 4.21
C GLY A 70 6.34 -4.20 5.38
N PHE A 71 6.05 -4.78 6.55
CA PHE A 71 6.97 -4.73 7.69
C PHE A 71 8.22 -5.59 7.43
N TYR A 72 9.42 -5.03 7.63
CA TYR A 72 10.69 -5.75 7.50
C TYR A 72 11.35 -6.02 8.84
N ILE A 73 12.13 -7.10 8.90
CA ILE A 73 13.04 -7.45 10.02
C ILE A 73 14.50 -7.35 9.56
N LYS A 74 15.45 -7.57 10.49
CA LYS A 74 16.89 -7.52 10.23
C LYS A 74 17.27 -8.31 8.96
N GLY A 75 18.07 -7.68 8.10
CA GLY A 75 18.51 -8.25 6.82
C GLY A 75 17.48 -8.14 5.69
N ASN A 76 16.60 -7.13 5.72
CA ASN A 76 15.61 -6.84 4.68
C ASN A 76 14.68 -8.01 4.35
N LYS A 77 14.37 -8.84 5.36
CA LYS A 77 13.42 -9.95 5.22
C LYS A 77 12.02 -9.48 5.59
N CYS A 78 11.01 -9.91 4.83
CA CYS A 78 9.61 -9.70 5.22
C CYS A 78 9.39 -10.27 6.63
N LYS A 79 8.78 -9.47 7.51
CA LYS A 79 8.23 -10.00 8.76
C LYS A 79 7.13 -11.01 8.40
N LYS A 80 7.13 -12.16 9.06
CA LYS A 80 6.10 -13.19 8.92
C LYS A 80 5.05 -13.03 10.02
N PHE A 81 3.80 -13.22 9.66
CA PHE A 81 2.67 -13.26 10.56
C PHE A 81 1.94 -14.60 10.41
N GLU A 82 1.29 -15.04 11.47
CA GLU A 82 0.52 -16.29 11.50
C GLU A 82 -0.78 -16.18 10.68
N SER A 83 -1.33 -14.96 10.60
CA SER A 83 -2.55 -14.66 9.87
C SER A 83 -2.62 -13.17 9.51
N ASP A 84 -3.53 -12.83 8.60
CA ASP A 84 -3.84 -11.44 8.25
C ASP A 84 -4.30 -10.65 9.49
N SER A 85 -5.09 -11.28 10.37
CA SER A 85 -5.54 -10.69 11.64
C SER A 85 -4.37 -10.38 12.57
N ALA A 86 -3.36 -11.25 12.65
CA ALA A 86 -2.15 -10.99 13.44
C ALA A 86 -1.35 -9.81 12.88
N CYS A 87 -1.31 -9.64 11.55
CA CYS A 87 -0.68 -8.47 10.92
C CYS A 87 -1.44 -7.16 11.21
N ILE A 88 -2.78 -7.19 11.16
CA ILE A 88 -3.64 -6.06 11.52
C ILE A 88 -3.44 -5.66 12.99
N ALA A 89 -3.47 -6.63 13.92
CA ALA A 89 -3.22 -6.38 15.33
C ALA A 89 -1.82 -5.78 15.60
N TYR A 90 -0.82 -6.26 14.85
CA TYR A 90 0.53 -5.70 14.91
C TYR A 90 0.58 -4.26 14.40
N TYR A 91 -0.08 -3.94 13.28
CA TYR A 91 -0.15 -2.56 12.78
C TYR A 91 -0.82 -1.64 13.80
N LYS A 92 -1.95 -2.05 14.38
CA LYS A 92 -2.65 -1.30 15.44
C LYS A 92 -1.70 -0.96 16.58
N THR A 93 -1.02 -1.97 17.12
CA THR A 93 -0.03 -1.79 18.20
C THR A 93 1.12 -0.86 17.78
N TRP A 94 1.60 -1.00 16.55
CA TRP A 94 2.64 -0.14 15.99
C TRP A 94 2.18 1.33 15.88
N GLN A 95 0.94 1.55 15.44
CA GLN A 95 0.33 2.86 15.28
C GLN A 95 0.09 3.50 16.65
N ASP A 96 -0.46 2.77 17.62
CA ASP A 96 -0.77 3.29 18.95
C ASP A 96 0.45 3.84 19.69
N LYS A 97 1.58 3.15 19.57
CA LYS A 97 2.83 3.56 20.20
C LYS A 97 3.41 4.87 19.63
N ARG A 98 2.94 5.33 18.47
CA ARG A 98 3.56 6.42 17.70
C ARG A 98 2.61 7.57 17.41
N TYR A 99 1.40 7.26 16.99
CA TYR A 99 0.48 8.22 16.38
C TYR A 99 0.07 9.32 17.35
N ASP A 100 -0.36 8.99 18.58
CA ASP A 100 -0.87 9.99 19.51
C ASP A 100 0.21 10.99 19.96
N LYS A 101 1.42 10.48 20.24
CA LYS A 101 2.57 11.33 20.58
C LYS A 101 2.94 12.25 19.42
N TRP A 102 2.92 11.72 18.19
CA TRP A 102 3.20 12.52 16.99
C TRP A 102 2.10 13.55 16.75
N ARG A 103 0.83 13.16 16.82
CA ARG A 103 -0.32 14.00 16.52
C ARG A 103 -0.43 15.20 17.45
N LYS A 104 -0.10 15.03 18.74
CA LYS A 104 -0.02 16.12 19.72
C LYS A 104 1.02 17.19 19.34
N LYS A 105 2.16 16.78 18.78
CA LYS A 105 3.23 17.68 18.33
C LYS A 105 2.94 18.30 16.96
N HIS A 106 2.12 17.63 16.14
CA HIS A 106 1.84 18.03 14.76
C HIS A 106 0.33 18.16 14.50
N PRO A 107 -0.38 19.05 15.21
CA PRO A 107 -1.86 19.15 15.17
C PRO A 107 -2.41 19.68 13.85
N LYS A 108 -1.58 20.20 12.94
CA LYS A 108 -2.02 20.64 11.60
C LYS A 108 -1.57 19.70 10.47
N SER A 109 -0.80 18.67 10.78
CA SER A 109 -0.26 17.75 9.78
C SER A 109 -1.20 16.58 9.50
N ASP A 110 -1.22 16.12 8.25
CA ASP A 110 -2.03 14.97 7.80
C ASP A 110 -1.32 13.62 8.05
N TYR A 111 -1.99 12.52 7.69
CA TYR A 111 -1.44 11.19 7.88
C TYR A 111 -0.24 10.86 6.98
N TYR A 112 -0.06 11.52 5.83
CA TYR A 112 1.15 11.36 5.02
C TYR A 112 2.40 11.87 5.76
N HIS A 113 2.26 13.00 6.46
CA HIS A 113 3.34 13.53 7.29
C HIS A 113 3.68 12.58 8.45
N PHE A 114 2.68 11.92 9.04
CA PHE A 114 2.90 10.87 10.04
C PHE A 114 3.74 9.74 9.46
N LEU A 115 3.33 9.16 8.33
CA LEU A 115 4.03 8.04 7.69
C LEU A 115 5.48 8.39 7.32
N LYS A 116 5.72 9.62 6.85
CA LYS A 116 7.07 10.14 6.58
C LYS A 116 7.90 10.24 7.87
N SER A 117 7.32 10.80 8.93
CA SER A 117 8.02 11.03 10.21
C SER A 117 8.47 9.75 10.92
N VAL A 118 7.70 8.66 10.79
CA VAL A 118 8.01 7.37 11.43
C VAL A 118 8.86 6.47 10.53
N GLY A 119 9.32 6.98 9.39
CA GLY A 119 10.15 6.23 8.43
C GLY A 119 9.42 5.08 7.75
N TYR A 120 8.08 5.07 7.77
CA TYR A 120 7.30 4.06 7.04
C TYR A 120 7.45 4.29 5.53
N ALA A 121 7.40 5.56 5.13
CA ALA A 121 7.49 6.00 3.75
C ALA A 121 8.52 7.13 3.66
N THR A 122 9.78 6.80 3.37
CA THR A 122 10.88 7.77 3.39
C THR A 122 10.99 8.62 2.13
N GLY A 123 10.43 8.17 1.00
CA GLY A 123 10.51 8.86 -0.29
C GLY A 123 9.20 9.50 -0.74
N ASP A 124 9.29 10.66 -1.39
CA ASP A 124 8.14 11.37 -1.96
C ASP A 124 7.39 10.52 -3.02
N LYS A 125 8.11 9.57 -3.66
CA LYS A 125 7.52 8.56 -4.55
C LYS A 125 6.42 7.75 -3.88
N TYR A 126 6.63 7.27 -2.65
CA TYR A 126 5.63 6.45 -1.96
C TYR A 126 4.36 7.24 -1.69
N THR A 127 4.49 8.48 -1.21
CA THR A 127 3.36 9.39 -0.97
C THR A 127 2.57 9.62 -2.26
N ASN A 128 3.26 9.82 -3.39
CA ASN A 128 2.61 10.01 -4.69
C ASN A 128 1.88 8.75 -5.18
N GLU A 129 2.42 7.55 -4.90
CA GLU A 129 1.77 6.28 -5.24
C GLU A 129 0.58 5.93 -4.32
N LEU A 130 0.60 6.44 -3.08
CA LEU A 130 -0.43 6.20 -2.08
C LEU A 130 -1.67 7.08 -2.29
N LYS A 131 -1.49 8.36 -2.66
CA LYS A 131 -2.58 9.31 -2.94
C LYS A 131 -3.71 8.77 -3.82
N PRO A 132 -3.45 8.22 -5.02
CA PRO A 132 -4.52 7.68 -5.87
C PRO A 132 -5.22 6.47 -5.24
N LYS A 133 -4.52 5.68 -4.40
CA LYS A 133 -5.12 4.54 -3.69
C LYS A 133 -6.02 4.99 -2.55
N VAL A 134 -5.63 6.03 -1.80
CA VAL A 134 -6.50 6.64 -0.78
C VAL A 134 -7.77 7.20 -1.41
N ALA A 135 -7.64 7.91 -2.54
CA ALA A 135 -8.79 8.40 -3.30
C ALA A 135 -9.69 7.25 -3.78
N TRP A 136 -9.11 6.15 -4.26
CA TRP A 136 -9.84 4.96 -4.64
C TRP A 136 -10.59 4.34 -3.46
N VAL A 137 -9.92 4.13 -2.31
CA VAL A 137 -10.54 3.57 -1.10
C VAL A 137 -11.75 4.40 -0.67
N ARG A 138 -11.59 5.73 -0.56
CA ARG A 138 -12.68 6.64 -0.17
C ARG A 138 -13.85 6.65 -1.15
N LYS A 139 -13.58 6.45 -2.44
CA LYS A 139 -14.63 6.46 -3.48
C LYS A 139 -15.39 5.14 -3.55
N TYR A 140 -14.71 4.01 -3.35
CA TYR A 140 -15.26 2.71 -3.68
C TYR A 140 -15.55 1.83 -2.47
N LEU A 141 -14.88 2.01 -1.33
CA LEU A 141 -15.13 1.22 -0.13
C LEU A 141 -16.05 1.98 0.83
N THR A 142 -17.01 1.26 1.41
CA THR A 142 -18.02 1.83 2.29
C THR A 142 -17.38 2.21 3.62
N LEU A 143 -17.53 3.49 3.99
CA LEU A 143 -17.14 4.04 5.29
C LEU A 143 -17.91 3.35 6.43
#